data_AF-A0A532TQT2-F1
#
_entry.id   AF-A0A532TQT2-F1
#
_cell.length_a   1.000
_cell.length_b   1.000
_cell.length_c   1.000
_cell.angle_alpha   90.00
_cell.angle_beta   90.00
_cell.angle_gamma   90.00
#
_symmetry.space_group_name_H-M   'P 1'
#
loop_
_entity.id
_entity.type
_entity.pdbx_description
1 polymer ?
#
loop_
_entity_poly.entity_id
_entity_poly.type
_entity_poly.pdbx_seq_one_letter_code
_entity_poly.pdbx_strand_id
1 'polypeptide(L)' 'MHRFGKSMEGQKGLIMAHTTKDEDTNRLIGLAIWDSKENWLAARPTMIDAVKDDPFDEWVLKLPEVYYLIKV' A
#
# COMPACT_ATOMS: atom_id res chain seq x y z
N MET A 1 6.81 6.84 -0.14
CA MET A 1 6.17 5.75 0.65
C MET A 1 5.46 6.21 1.92
N HIS A 2 6.00 7.12 2.73
CA HIS A 2 5.36 7.53 3.99
C HIS A 2 3.95 8.16 3.79
N ARG A 3 3.79 9.10 2.85
CA ARG A 3 2.47 9.70 2.53
C ARG A 3 1.46 8.67 2.02
N PHE A 4 1.91 7.76 1.16
CA PHE A 4 1.09 6.65 0.64
C PHE A 4 0.57 5.76 1.77
N GLY A 5 1.45 5.31 2.67
CA GLY A 5 1.04 4.51 3.84
C GLY A 5 0.10 5.28 4.78
N LYS A 6 0.44 6.54 5.08
CA LYS A 6 -0.36 7.40 5.95
C LYS A 6 -1.77 7.67 5.40
N SER A 7 -1.92 7.75 4.08
CA SER A 7 -3.24 7.94 3.44
C SER A 7 -4.21 6.78 3.67
N MET A 8 -3.71 5.61 4.05
CA MET A 8 -4.52 4.45 4.40
C MET A 8 -5.07 4.56 5.83
N GLU A 9 -4.41 5.32 6.72
CA GLU A 9 -4.84 5.47 8.11
C GLU A 9 -6.27 6.06 8.17
N GLY A 10 -7.14 5.41 8.92
CA GLY A 10 -8.56 5.80 9.04
C GLY A 10 -9.45 5.38 7.87
N GLN A 11 -8.90 4.79 6.80
CA GLN A 11 -9.73 4.17 5.76
C GLN A 11 -10.47 2.97 6.33
N LYS A 12 -11.73 2.82 5.93
CA LYS A 12 -12.55 1.68 6.36
C LYS A 12 -11.87 0.38 5.95
N GLY A 13 -11.78 -0.56 6.88
CA GLY A 13 -11.30 -1.91 6.59
C GLY A 13 -9.79 -2.09 6.55
N LEU A 14 -8.99 -1.05 6.78
CA LEU A 14 -7.56 -1.23 6.98
C LEU A 14 -7.32 -2.01 8.29
N ILE A 15 -6.63 -3.15 8.18
CA ILE A 15 -6.20 -3.96 9.33
C ILE A 15 -4.79 -3.55 9.76
N MET A 16 -3.87 -3.42 8.81
CA MET A 16 -2.52 -2.94 9.07
C MET A 16 -1.90 -2.32 7.82
N ALA A 17 -0.97 -1.39 8.03
CA ALA A 17 -0.04 -0.90 7.03
C ALA A 17 1.36 -0.83 7.64
N HIS A 18 2.36 -1.32 6.93
CA HIS A 18 3.75 -1.27 7.38
C HIS A 18 4.67 -0.99 6.20
N THR A 19 5.79 -0.31 6.46
CA THR A 19 6.87 -0.14 5.48
C THR A 19 8.12 -0.75 6.08
N THR A 20 8.64 -1.78 5.44
CA THR A 20 9.95 -2.35 5.75
C THR A 20 10.96 -1.97 4.69
N LYS A 21 12.23 -2.14 5.04
CA LYS A 21 13.34 -1.99 4.13
C LYS A 21 14.07 -3.32 4.10
N ASP A 22 14.25 -3.86 2.90
CA ASP A 22 15.02 -5.07 2.69
C ASP A 22 16.51 -4.77 2.91
N GLU A 23 17.18 -5.58 3.73
CA GLU A 23 18.57 -5.35 4.14
C GLU A 23 19.54 -5.59 2.98
N ASP A 24 19.29 -6.62 2.16
CA ASP A 24 20.21 -7.03 1.08
C ASP A 24 20.12 -6.13 -0.16
N THR A 25 18.89 -5.74 -0.54
CA THR A 25 18.64 -4.96 -1.77
C THR A 25 18.39 -3.49 -1.53
N ASN A 26 18.31 -3.06 -0.26
CA ASN A 26 18.00 -1.68 0.15
C ASN A 26 16.62 -1.19 -0.33
N ARG A 27 15.76 -2.09 -0.82
CA ARG A 27 14.42 -1.78 -1.37
C ARG A 27 13.42 -1.51 -0.25
N LEU A 28 12.49 -0.60 -0.50
CA LEU A 28 11.34 -0.39 0.39
C LEU A 28 10.19 -1.32 0.00
N ILE A 29 9.62 -2.00 0.99
CA ILE A 29 8.48 -2.90 0.84
C ILE A 29 7.31 -2.33 1.65
N GLY A 30 6.21 -2.05 0.96
CA GLY A 30 4.94 -1.71 1.60
C GLY A 30 4.08 -2.95 1.76
N LEU A 31 3.62 -3.24 2.98
CA LEU A 31 2.64 -4.28 3.27
C LEU A 31 1.37 -3.61 3.80
N ALA A 32 0.22 -3.95 3.22
CA ALA A 32 -1.07 -3.55 3.76
C ALA A 32 -2.03 -4.75 3.77
N ILE A 33 -2.74 -4.94 4.87
CA ILE A 33 -3.78 -5.96 5.01
C ILE A 33 -5.11 -5.23 5.18
N TRP A 34 -6.12 -5.70 4.44
CA TRP A 34 -7.47 -5.16 4.43
C TRP A 34 -8.45 -6.28 4.79
N ASP A 35 -9.57 -5.90 5.42
CA ASP A 35 -10.65 -6.83 5.77
C ASP A 35 -11.41 -7.34 4.54
N SER A 36 -11.45 -6.55 3.46
CA SER A 36 -12.10 -6.89 2.19
C SER A 36 -11.44 -6.22 1.00
N LYS A 37 -11.65 -6.82 -0.18
CA LYS A 37 -11.22 -6.26 -1.47
C LYS A 37 -11.94 -4.94 -1.75
N GLU A 38 -13.21 -4.86 -1.41
CA GLU A 38 -14.07 -3.70 -1.68
C GLU A 38 -13.57 -2.47 -0.93
N ASN A 39 -13.19 -2.62 0.33
CA ASN A 39 -12.64 -1.54 1.16
C ASN A 39 -11.28 -1.08 0.63
N TRP A 40 -10.40 -2.01 0.23
CA TRP A 40 -9.14 -1.67 -0.42
C TRP A 40 -9.34 -0.88 -1.72
N LEU A 41 -10.25 -1.31 -2.59
CA LEU A 41 -10.55 -0.62 -3.85
C LEU A 41 -11.17 0.76 -3.62
N ALA A 42 -12.02 0.91 -2.61
CA ALA A 42 -12.61 2.20 -2.25
C ALA A 42 -11.55 3.19 -1.72
N ALA A 43 -10.51 2.71 -1.04
CA ALA A 43 -9.42 3.54 -0.51
C ALA A 43 -8.37 3.94 -1.58
N ARG A 44 -8.25 3.17 -2.67
CA ARG A 44 -7.23 3.37 -3.72
C ARG A 44 -7.13 4.81 -4.26
N PRO A 45 -8.23 5.53 -4.56
CA PRO A 45 -8.15 6.90 -5.07
C PRO A 45 -7.43 7.85 -4.10
N THR A 46 -7.74 7.77 -2.81
CA THR A 46 -7.07 8.59 -1.76
C THR A 46 -5.58 8.31 -1.70
N MET A 47 -5.20 7.04 -1.84
CA MET A 47 -3.79 6.62 -1.82
C MET A 47 -3.01 7.15 -3.03
N ILE A 48 -3.63 7.14 -4.21
CA ILE A 48 -3.04 7.68 -5.44
C ILE A 48 -2.91 9.20 -5.35
N ASP A 49 -3.96 9.91 -4.91
CA ASP A 49 -3.94 11.37 -4.77
C ASP A 49 -2.84 11.84 -3.79
N ALA A 50 -2.57 11.09 -2.73
CA ALA A 50 -1.53 11.39 -1.74
C ALA A 50 -0.09 11.36 -2.30
N VAL A 51 0.11 10.78 -3.49
CA VAL A 51 1.43 10.68 -4.17
C VAL A 51 1.37 11.13 -5.62
N LYS A 52 0.33 11.84 -6.06
CA LYS A 52 0.14 12.20 -7.48
C LYS A 52 1.28 13.03 -8.07
N ASP A 53 1.95 13.80 -7.22
CA ASP A 53 3.06 14.68 -7.59
C ASP A 53 4.44 14.01 -7.37
N ASP A 54 4.46 12.75 -6.91
CA ASP A 54 5.70 11.98 -6.75
C ASP A 54 6.04 11.25 -8.05
N PRO A 55 7.33 11.07 -8.39
CA PRO A 55 7.76 10.29 -9.55
C PRO A 55 7.66 8.79 -9.26
N PHE A 56 6.46 8.32 -8.93
CA PHE A 56 6.21 6.94 -8.53
C PHE A 56 6.53 5.96 -9.66
N ASP A 57 6.33 6.38 -10.92
CA ASP A 57 6.69 5.61 -12.11
C ASP A 57 8.20 5.36 -12.23
N GLU A 58 9.05 6.19 -11.60
CA GLU A 58 10.50 5.99 -11.54
C GLU A 58 10.92 5.14 -10.34
N TRP A 59 10.19 5.25 -9.22
CA TRP A 59 10.52 4.54 -7.97
C TRP A 59 10.00 3.11 -7.93
N VAL A 60 8.94 2.82 -8.67
CA VAL A 60 8.28 1.51 -8.67
C VAL A 60 8.82 0.64 -9.79
N LEU A 61 9.59 -0.37 -9.41
CA LEU A 61 10.11 -1.39 -10.33
C LEU A 61 9.01 -2.28 -10.91
N LYS A 62 7.98 -2.60 -10.13
CA LYS A 62 6.85 -3.44 -10.54
C LYS A 62 5.59 -3.11 -9.73
N LEU A 63 4.43 -3.37 -10.31
CA LEU A 63 3.16 -3.28 -9.60
C LEU A 63 3.15 -4.15 -8.34
N PRO A 64 2.42 -3.74 -7.28
CA PRO A 64 2.31 -4.53 -6.07
C PRO A 64 1.65 -5.87 -6.34
N GLU A 65 2.16 -6.91 -5.70
CA GLU A 65 1.52 -8.21 -5.67
C GLU A 65 0.28 -8.15 -4.76
N VAL A 66 -0.81 -8.80 -5.19
CA VAL A 66 -2.11 -8.73 -4.52
C VAL A 66 -2.63 -10.15 -4.33
N TYR A 67 -2.99 -10.47 -3.09
CA TYR A 67 -3.51 -11.78 -2.70
C TYR A 67 -4.89 -11.63 -2.04
N TYR A 68 -5.83 -12.50 -2.41
CA TYR A 68 -7.13 -12.59 -1.76
C TYR A 68 -7.08 -13.69 -0.71
N LEU A 69 -7.04 -13.28 0.56
CA LEU A 69 -6.80 -14.17 1.68
C LEU A 69 -8.12 -14.75 2.20
N ILE A 70 -8.10 -16.03 2.58
CA ILE A 70 -9.15 -16.69 3.37
C ILE A 70 -8.60 -17.03 4.74
N LYS A 71 -9.43 -16.94 5.78
CA LYS A 71 -9.04 -17.41 7.13
C LYS A 71 -9.02 -18.94 7.13
N VAL A 72 -8.00 -19.49 7.78
CA VAL A 72 -7.86 -20.93 8.07
C VAL A 72 -8.11 -21.14 9.56
#